data_AF-A0A1B6NSD6-F1
#
_entry.id   AF-A0A1B6NSD6-F1
#
_cell.length_a   1.000
_cell.length_b   1.000
_cell.length_c   1.000
_cell.angle_alpha   90.00
_cell.angle_beta   90.00
_cell.angle_gamma   90.00
#
_symmetry.space_group_name_H-M   'P 1'
#
loop_
_entity.id
_entity.type
_entity.pdbx_description
1 polymer ?
#
loop_
_entity_poly.entity_id
_entity_poly.type
_entity_poly.pdbx_seq_one_letter_code
_entity_poly.pdbx_strand_id
1 'polypeptide(L)'
;HGIQANAYRFQLGPVVYPPREYCVQYDETDLHFVQRCVRKRDHYHFQHSTAGHVLVFGDDQTVFPKLAATTYQQDSGLVADQPVIKRFGLRLEIRTSRVTRRDYDFE
;
A
#
# COMPACT_ATOMS: atom_id res chain seq x y z
N HIS A 1 2.10 -22.07 9.43
CA HIS A 1 1.01 -21.43 8.66
C HIS A 1 1.62 -20.30 7.84
N GLY A 2 1.62 -20.39 6.51
CA GLY A 2 2.29 -19.42 5.64
C GLY A 2 1.38 -18.94 4.53
N ILE A 3 1.74 -17.83 3.90
CA ILE A 3 1.05 -17.34 2.70
C ILE A 3 1.46 -18.25 1.55
N GLN A 4 0.50 -19.00 1.01
CA GLN A 4 0.74 -19.93 -0.09
C GLN A 4 0.99 -19.16 -1.40
N ALA A 5 1.67 -19.77 -2.36
CA ALA A 5 2.06 -19.12 -3.62
C ALA A 5 0.88 -18.56 -4.44
N ASN A 6 -0.33 -19.07 -4.22
CA ASN A 6 -1.57 -18.61 -4.84
C ASN A 6 -2.29 -17.49 -4.05
N ALA A 7 -1.80 -17.14 -2.87
CA ALA A 7 -2.41 -16.16 -1.97
C ALA A 7 -1.71 -14.79 -1.99
N TYR A 8 -0.68 -14.61 -2.82
CA TYR A 8 -0.04 -13.31 -3.04
C TYR A 8 0.32 -13.06 -4.51
N ARG A 9 0.49 -11.80 -4.88
CA ARG A 9 1.04 -11.39 -6.18
C ARG A 9 1.82 -10.08 -6.11
N PHE A 10 2.73 -9.89 -7.05
CA PHE A 10 3.46 -8.65 -7.25
C PHE A 10 2.93 -7.93 -8.50
N GLN A 11 2.51 -6.67 -8.33
CA GLN A 11 2.13 -5.77 -9.42
C GLN A 11 3.09 -4.58 -9.37
N LEU A 12 4.29 -4.79 -9.90
CA LEU A 12 5.35 -3.80 -9.90
C LEU A 12 5.46 -3.18 -11.30
N GLY A 13 5.85 -1.92 -11.37
CA GLY A 13 6.16 -1.24 -12.62
C GLY A 13 7.42 -1.81 -13.31
N PRO A 14 7.93 -1.16 -14.37
CA PRO A 14 9.10 -1.63 -15.12
C PRO A 14 10.42 -1.51 -14.34
N VAL A 15 10.37 -1.07 -13.07
CA VAL A 15 11.55 -0.87 -12.23
C VAL A 15 12.13 -2.23 -11.84
N VAL A 16 13.42 -2.43 -12.16
CA VAL A 16 14.16 -3.60 -11.69
C VAL A 16 14.66 -3.34 -10.27
N TYR A 17 14.26 -4.21 -9.35
CA TYR A 17 14.68 -4.13 -7.95
C TYR A 17 15.99 -4.91 -7.77
N PRO A 18 17.12 -4.23 -7.50
CA PRO A 18 18.36 -4.94 -7.27
C PRO A 18 18.23 -5.80 -6.01
N PRO A 19 18.78 -7.03 -6.02
CA PRO A 19 18.84 -7.84 -4.82
C PRO A 19 19.61 -7.08 -3.73
N ARG A 20 19.18 -7.23 -2.48
CA ARG A 20 19.94 -6.72 -1.34
C ARG A 20 21.09 -7.68 -1.08
N GLU A 21 22.31 -7.17 -0.98
CA GLU A 21 23.48 -7.97 -0.61
C GLU A 21 23.31 -8.63 0.76
N TYR A 22 22.64 -7.94 1.69
CA TYR A 22 22.34 -8.48 3.00
C TYR A 22 20.98 -8.00 3.53
N CYS A 23 20.15 -8.95 3.98
CA CYS A 23 18.88 -8.67 4.64
C CYS A 23 18.54 -9.80 5.61
N VAL A 24 18.48 -9.49 6.91
CA VAL A 24 18.14 -10.46 7.95
C VAL A 24 16.82 -10.13 8.62
N GLN A 25 16.12 -11.18 9.06
CA GLN A 25 14.99 -11.13 9.97
C GLN A 25 15.51 -11.55 11.35
N TYR A 26 15.60 -10.60 12.29
CA TYR A 26 16.13 -10.86 13.63
C TYR A 26 15.18 -10.28 14.67
N ASP A 27 14.74 -11.13 15.60
CA ASP A 27 13.82 -10.80 16.69
C ASP A 27 12.57 -10.03 16.23
N GLU A 28 12.04 -10.41 15.06
CA GLU A 28 10.84 -9.80 14.50
C GLU A 28 9.93 -10.84 13.85
N THR A 29 8.62 -10.57 13.90
CA THR A 29 7.62 -11.43 13.24
C THR A 29 7.67 -11.26 11.74
N ASP A 30 7.18 -12.27 11.00
CA ASP A 30 7.12 -12.22 9.53
C ASP A 30 6.37 -10.98 9.03
N LEU A 31 5.28 -10.60 9.71
CA LEU A 31 4.52 -9.40 9.39
C LEU A 31 5.36 -8.14 9.57
N HIS A 32 6.09 -8.05 10.69
CA HIS A 32 6.94 -6.89 10.96
C HIS A 32 8.09 -6.78 9.95
N PHE A 33 8.68 -7.92 9.57
CA PHE A 33 9.69 -7.99 8.51
C PHE A 33 9.15 -7.49 7.17
N VAL A 34 7.97 -7.98 6.74
CA VAL A 34 7.31 -7.55 5.50
C VAL A 34 6.99 -6.06 5.55
N GLN A 35 6.42 -5.56 6.65
CA GLN A 35 6.11 -4.14 6.82
C GLN A 35 7.37 -3.26 6.74
N ARG A 36 8.49 -3.70 7.33
CA ARG A 36 9.77 -3.00 7.26
C ARG A 36 10.33 -2.97 5.83
N CYS A 37 10.19 -4.06 5.09
CA CYS A 37 10.62 -4.13 3.68
C CYS A 37 9.77 -3.23 2.79
N VAL A 38 8.44 -3.33 2.90
CA VAL A 38 7.48 -2.55 2.12
C VAL A 38 7.63 -1.06 2.41
N ARG A 39 7.72 -0.64 3.68
CA ARG A 39 7.85 0.78 4.05
C ARG A 39 9.02 1.51 3.37
N LYS A 40 10.06 0.79 2.96
CA LYS A 40 11.20 1.41 2.29
C LYS A 40 10.88 1.87 0.87
N ARG A 41 9.96 1.22 0.14
CA ARG A 41 9.77 1.48 -1.31
C ARG A 41 8.38 1.22 -1.87
N ASP A 42 7.57 0.38 -1.23
CA ASP A 42 6.37 -0.20 -1.84
C ASP A 42 5.19 -0.09 -0.85
N HIS A 43 4.01 -0.58 -1.25
CA HIS A 43 2.85 -0.76 -0.38
C HIS A 43 2.23 -2.15 -0.62
N TYR A 44 1.31 -2.56 0.24
CA TYR A 44 0.50 -3.75 0.01
C TYR A 44 -0.98 -3.50 0.32
N HIS A 45 -1.86 -4.25 -0.34
CA HIS A 45 -3.30 -4.23 -0.10
C HIS A 45 -3.90 -5.63 -0.29
N PHE A 46 -5.10 -5.86 0.24
CA PHE A 46 -5.82 -7.12 0.05
C PHE A 46 -6.90 -6.96 -1.01
N GLN A 47 -6.96 -7.92 -1.94
CA GLN A 47 -8.09 -8.07 -2.85
C GLN A 47 -8.95 -9.24 -2.39
N HIS A 48 -10.20 -8.95 -2.07
CA HIS A 48 -11.13 -9.92 -1.54
C HIS A 48 -12.06 -10.41 -2.65
N SER A 49 -12.22 -11.72 -2.74
CA SER A 49 -13.19 -12.38 -3.60
C SER A 49 -13.88 -13.51 -2.83
N THR A 50 -14.98 -14.04 -3.38
CA THR A 50 -15.64 -15.24 -2.83
C THR A 50 -14.76 -16.48 -2.88
N ALA A 51 -13.82 -16.55 -3.83
CA ALA A 51 -12.86 -17.64 -3.97
C ALA A 51 -11.68 -17.55 -3.00
N GLY A 52 -11.50 -16.39 -2.33
CA GLY A 52 -10.40 -16.17 -1.39
C GLY A 52 -9.86 -14.74 -1.40
N HIS A 53 -8.82 -14.52 -0.61
CA HIS A 53 -8.17 -13.22 -0.45
C HIS A 53 -6.74 -13.30 -0.98
N VAL A 54 -6.35 -12.29 -1.75
CA VAL A 54 -5.01 -12.20 -2.34
C VAL A 54 -4.31 -10.96 -1.78
N LEU A 55 -3.11 -11.16 -1.24
CA LEU A 55 -2.21 -10.08 -0.85
C LEU A 55 -1.50 -9.54 -2.10
N VAL A 56 -1.66 -8.26 -2.38
CA VAL A 56 -1.09 -7.60 -3.55
C VAL A 56 -0.02 -6.62 -3.10
N PHE A 57 1.19 -6.79 -3.60
CA PHE A 57 2.29 -5.82 -3.45
C PHE A 57 2.36 -4.92 -4.68
N GLY A 58 2.51 -3.61 -4.46
CA GLY A 58 2.63 -2.61 -5.53
C GLY A 58 3.58 -1.47 -5.16
N ASP A 59 4.14 -0.83 -6.17
CA ASP A 59 5.16 0.22 -6.05
C ASP A 59 4.63 1.61 -6.43
N ASP A 60 3.50 1.66 -7.15
CA ASP A 60 2.82 2.89 -7.51
C ASP A 60 1.29 2.81 -7.30
N GLN A 61 0.59 3.93 -7.54
CA GLN A 61 -0.86 3.99 -7.34
C GLN A 61 -1.67 3.37 -8.50
N THR A 62 -1.04 2.91 -9.57
CA THR A 62 -1.72 2.36 -10.75
C THR A 62 -2.30 0.97 -10.48
N VAL A 63 -1.79 0.28 -9.45
CA VAL A 63 -2.27 -1.05 -9.04
C VAL A 63 -3.68 -1.02 -8.46
N PHE A 64 -4.17 0.16 -8.02
CA PHE A 64 -5.51 0.29 -7.46
C PHE A 64 -6.55 0.33 -8.57
N PRO A 65 -7.61 -0.51 -8.48
CA PRO A 65 -8.68 -0.48 -9.45
C PRO A 65 -9.40 0.88 -9.40
N LYS A 66 -9.65 1.46 -10.58
CA LYS A 66 -10.50 2.65 -10.68
C LYS A 66 -11.96 2.25 -10.45
N LEU A 67 -12.56 2.82 -9.41
CA LEU A 67 -13.99 2.65 -9.14
C LEU A 67 -14.82 3.63 -9.99
N ALA A 68 -16.09 3.30 -10.17
CA ALA A 68 -17.04 4.21 -10.81
C ALA A 68 -17.17 5.51 -10.00
N ALA A 69 -17.46 6.61 -10.71
CA ALA A 69 -17.66 7.91 -10.08
C ALA A 69 -18.80 7.82 -9.05
N THR A 70 -18.53 8.29 -7.83
CA THR A 70 -19.51 8.34 -6.74
C THR A 70 -19.92 9.78 -6.50
N THR A 71 -21.22 10.04 -6.46
CA THR A 71 -21.76 11.40 -6.29
C THR A 71 -21.50 11.93 -4.88
N TYR A 72 -21.15 13.21 -4.79
CA TYR A 72 -21.13 13.93 -3.52
C TYR A 72 -22.51 14.53 -3.23
N GLN A 73 -23.05 14.25 -2.06
CA GLN A 73 -24.31 14.81 -1.58
C GLN A 73 -24.18 15.16 -0.11
N GLN A 74 -24.18 16.46 0.21
CA GLN A 74 -24.11 16.93 1.58
C GLN A 74 -25.27 16.37 2.41
N ASP A 75 -24.97 15.95 3.64
CA ASP A 75 -25.94 15.31 4.51
C ASP A 75 -27.16 16.20 4.77
N SER A 76 -28.33 15.75 4.32
CA SER A 76 -29.61 16.45 4.46
C SER A 76 -30.49 15.87 5.56
N GLY A 77 -30.00 14.88 6.31
CA GLY A 77 -30.79 14.09 7.27
C GLY A 77 -31.68 13.03 6.62
N LEU A 78 -31.69 12.96 5.28
CA LEU A 78 -32.39 11.92 4.50
C LEU A 78 -31.43 10.79 4.13
N VAL A 79 -31.98 9.58 3.97
CA VAL A 79 -31.25 8.43 3.43
C VAL A 79 -31.14 8.60 1.92
N ALA A 80 -29.93 8.49 1.38
CA ALA A 80 -29.72 8.54 -0.06
C ALA A 80 -30.11 7.20 -0.69
N ASP A 81 -30.75 7.23 -1.85
CA ASP A 81 -31.18 6.03 -2.58
C ASP A 81 -30.00 5.26 -3.20
N GLN A 82 -28.84 5.92 -3.33
CA GLN A 82 -27.61 5.36 -3.89
C GLN A 82 -26.40 5.67 -2.98
N PRO A 83 -25.28 4.93 -3.12
CA PRO A 83 -24.05 5.25 -2.41
C PRO A 83 -23.57 6.66 -2.76
N VAL A 84 -23.42 7.51 -1.76
CA VAL A 84 -22.95 8.91 -1.91
C VAL A 84 -21.87 9.24 -0.89
N ILE A 85 -20.99 10.17 -1.25
CA ILE A 85 -20.05 10.76 -0.31
C ILE A 85 -20.77 11.91 0.39
N LYS A 86 -20.90 11.85 1.72
CA LYS A 86 -21.63 12.86 2.51
C LYS A 86 -20.78 14.04 3.00
N ARG A 87 -19.47 13.82 3.14
CA ARG A 87 -18.55 14.80 3.74
C ARG A 87 -17.13 14.55 3.26
N PHE A 88 -16.40 15.64 3.03
CA PHE A 88 -14.94 15.62 2.91
C PHE A 88 -14.31 16.26 4.14
N GLY A 89 -13.24 15.65 4.65
CA GLY A 89 -12.40 16.21 5.72
C GLY A 89 -11.01 16.47 5.16
N LEU A 90 -10.65 17.74 4.99
CA LEU A 90 -9.31 18.12 4.55
C LEU A 90 -8.42 18.41 5.78
N ARG A 91 -7.26 17.75 5.83
CA ARG A 91 -6.22 18.04 6.82
C ARG A 91 -4.95 18.45 6.09
N LEU A 92 -4.38 19.57 6.52
CA LEU A 92 -3.12 20.09 6.01
C LEU A 92 -2.10 20.04 7.14
N GLU A 93 -0.89 19.59 6.83
CA GLU A 93 0.21 19.49 7.78
C GLU A 93 1.50 19.93 7.12
N ILE A 94 2.30 20.72 7.86
CA ILE A 94 3.64 21.08 7.42
C ILE A 94 4.53 19.85 7.56
N ARG A 95 5.21 19.47 6.48
CA ARG A 95 6.11 18.32 6.42
C ARG A 95 7.50 18.75 5.95
N THR A 96 8.52 17.99 6.34
CA THR A 96 9.91 18.22 5.89
C THR A 96 9.98 18.08 4.38
N SER A 97 10.40 19.15 3.69
CA SER A 97 10.50 19.17 2.22
C SER A 97 11.79 18.56 1.68
N ARG A 98 12.82 18.39 2.51
CA ARG A 98 14.11 17.82 2.10
C ARG A 98 14.73 16.94 3.17
N VAL A 99 15.16 15.75 2.77
CA VAL A 99 15.98 14.84 3.59
C VAL A 99 17.29 14.58 2.85
N THR A 100 18.41 14.86 3.50
CA THR A 100 19.74 14.51 2.98
C THR A 100 20.23 13.27 3.72
N ARG A 101 20.61 12.23 2.96
CA ARG A 101 21.22 11.01 3.51
C ARG A 101 22.64 10.90 2.96
N ARG A 102 23.57 10.48 3.82
CA ARG A 102 24.92 10.08 3.43
C ARG A 102 25.08 8.63 3.83
N ASP A 103 25.64 7.86 2.92
CA ASP A 103 26.07 6.49 3.16
C ASP A 103 27.58 6.44 2.90
N TYR A 104 28.28 5.53 3.56
CA TYR A 104 29.70 5.35 3.37
C TYR A 104 29.94 3.93 2.88
N ASP A 105 30.59 3.81 1.73
CA ASP A 105 31.05 2.56 1.17
C ASP A 105 32.54 2.41 1.46
N PHE A 106 32.95 1.29 2.06
CA PHE A 106 34.34 0.99 2.44
C PHE A 106 35.07 0.13 1.41
N GLU A 107 34.37 -0.35 0.36
CA GLU A 107 35.01 -1.06 -0.76
C GLU A 107 35.86 -0.16 -1.65
#